data_AF-A0AA42I4I4-F1
#
_entry.id   AF-A0AA42I4I4-F1
#
_cell.length_a   1.000
_cell.length_b   1.000
_cell.length_c   1.000
_cell.angle_alpha   90.00
_cell.angle_beta   90.00
_cell.angle_gamma   90.00
#
_symmetry.space_group_name_H-M   'P 1'
#
loop_
_entity.id
_entity.type
_entity.pdbx_description
1 polymer ?
#
loop_
_entity_poly.entity_id
_entity_poly.type
_entity_poly.pdbx_seq_one_letter_code
_entity_poly.pdbx_strand_id
1 'polypeptide(L)'
;MASVTVRTRDELEAAKNAKAQQIVVVGKLADDLKKTRKFAKLGAVGVAAIVAAVGLAPVTAGLSTLSLGAVATVTGVEIIGIITAASLGLSLILAIYKGYDVEYEAGGKVIFKRKEGK
;
A
#
# COMPACT_ATOMS: atom_id res chain seq x y z
N MET A 1 2.97 6.61 24.42
CA MET A 1 2.79 7.04 23.02
C MET A 1 1.35 6.78 22.61
N ALA A 2 0.67 7.74 21.98
CA ALA A 2 -0.68 7.54 21.48
C ALA A 2 -0.64 6.71 20.18
N SER A 3 -1.30 5.56 20.17
CA SER A 3 -1.46 4.71 18.99
C SER A 3 -2.92 4.70 18.54
N VAL A 4 -3.15 4.72 17.23
CA VAL A 4 -4.48 4.67 16.63
C VAL A 4 -4.67 3.31 15.99
N THR A 5 -5.68 2.55 16.41
CA THR A 5 -6.01 1.26 15.78
C THR A 5 -7.02 1.48 14.66
N VAL A 6 -6.74 0.93 13.48
CA VAL A 6 -7.58 1.09 12.29
C VAL A 6 -7.88 -0.26 11.63
N ARG A 7 -9.04 -0.36 11.00
CA ARG A 7 -9.55 -1.58 10.36
C ARG A 7 -9.99 -1.34 8.92
N THR A 8 -10.21 -0.09 8.54
CA THR A 8 -10.73 0.32 7.24
C THR A 8 -9.79 1.29 6.53
N ARG A 9 -9.94 1.38 5.20
CA ARG A 9 -9.15 2.29 4.37
C ARG A 9 -9.32 3.74 4.84
N ASP A 10 -10.55 4.15 5.13
CA ASP A 10 -10.85 5.54 5.50
C ASP A 10 -10.26 5.90 6.87
N GLU A 11 -10.29 4.99 7.84
CA GLU A 11 -9.61 5.17 9.13
C GLU A 11 -8.09 5.27 8.96
N LEU A 12 -7.50 4.46 8.07
CA LEU A 12 -6.07 4.51 7.76
C LEU A 12 -5.70 5.86 7.14
N GLU A 13 -6.50 6.34 6.19
CA GLU A 13 -6.31 7.62 5.52
C GLU A 13 -6.45 8.78 6.50
N ALA A 14 -7.49 8.75 7.35
CA ALA A 14 -7.70 9.73 8.42
C ALA A 14 -6.54 9.74 9.42
N ALA A 15 -6.07 8.58 9.89
CA ALA A 15 -4.96 8.48 10.84
C ALA A 15 -3.64 9.00 10.23
N LYS A 16 -3.38 8.71 8.95
CA LYS A 16 -2.24 9.24 8.20
C LYS A 16 -2.35 10.75 7.99
N ASN A 17 -3.54 11.29 7.72
CA ASN A 17 -3.76 12.73 7.55
C ASN A 17 -3.66 13.49 8.89
N ALA A 18 -4.09 12.87 10.00
CA ALA A 18 -3.86 13.36 11.36
C ALA A 18 -2.38 13.24 11.81
N LYS A 19 -1.51 12.70 10.95
CA LYS A 19 -0.09 12.43 11.23
C LYS A 19 0.10 11.66 12.54
N ALA A 20 -0.76 10.67 12.81
CA ALA A 20 -0.67 9.84 14.01
C ALA A 20 0.75 9.27 14.14
N GLN A 21 1.31 9.27 15.34
CA GLN A 21 2.69 8.80 15.57
C GLN A 21 2.81 7.29 15.35
N GLN A 22 1.77 6.54 15.70
CA GLN A 22 1.70 5.11 15.51
C GLN A 22 0.29 4.72 15.03
N ILE A 23 0.23 3.97 13.94
CA ILE A 23 -1.01 3.43 13.38
C ILE A 23 -0.91 1.90 13.44
N VAL A 24 -1.84 1.27 14.15
CA VAL A 24 -1.93 -0.19 14.29
C VAL A 24 -3.05 -0.68 13.39
N VAL A 25 -2.70 -1.34 12.31
CA VAL A 25 -3.65 -1.89 11.35
C VAL A 25 -3.94 -3.34 11.68
N VAL A 26 -5.21 -3.70 11.74
CA VAL A 26 -5.66 -5.06 12.08
C VAL A 26 -6.72 -5.58 11.12
N GLY A 27 -6.93 -6.90 11.13
CA GLY A 27 -7.94 -7.58 10.31
C GLY A 27 -7.60 -7.57 8.81
N LYS A 28 -8.63 -7.62 7.96
CA LYS A 28 -8.48 -7.74 6.51
C LYS A 28 -7.57 -6.66 5.90
N LEU A 29 -7.66 -5.43 6.39
CA LEU A 29 -6.82 -4.33 5.91
C LEU A 29 -5.33 -4.60 6.14
N ALA A 30 -4.97 -5.22 7.26
CA ALA A 30 -3.59 -5.58 7.54
C ALA A 30 -3.06 -6.63 6.55
N ASP A 31 -3.89 -7.61 6.20
CA ASP A 31 -3.55 -8.62 5.19
C ASP A 31 -3.43 -8.02 3.78
N ASP A 32 -4.31 -7.08 3.45
CA ASP A 32 -4.25 -6.36 2.19
C ASP A 32 -2.98 -5.49 2.11
N LEU A 33 -2.60 -4.80 3.18
CA LEU A 33 -1.35 -4.03 3.23
C LEU A 33 -0.11 -4.95 3.13
N LYS A 34 -0.12 -6.14 3.72
CA LYS A 34 0.97 -7.13 3.55
C LYS A 34 1.19 -7.52 2.10
N LYS A 35 0.12 -7.67 1.31
CA LYS A 35 0.22 -7.94 -0.14
C LYS A 35 0.89 -6.80 -0.90
N THR A 36 0.84 -5.59 -0.32
CA THR A 36 1.47 -4.38 -0.88
C THR A 36 2.84 -4.05 -0.28
N ARG A 37 3.43 -4.94 0.54
CA ARG A 37 4.75 -4.69 1.18
C ARG A 37 5.86 -4.32 0.21
N LYS A 38 5.81 -4.85 -1.02
CA LYS A 38 6.83 -4.59 -2.04
C LYS A 38 6.78 -3.15 -2.57
N PHE A 39 5.64 -2.46 -2.41
CA PHE A 39 5.52 -1.05 -2.77
C PHE A 39 6.43 -0.14 -1.95
N ALA A 40 6.74 -0.52 -0.70
CA ALA A 40 7.70 0.20 0.14
C ALA A 40 9.11 0.27 -0.46
N LYS A 41 9.45 -0.67 -1.35
CA LYS A 41 10.77 -0.78 -1.99
C LYS A 41 10.78 -0.26 -3.42
N LEU A 42 9.66 0.23 -3.94
CA LEU A 42 9.60 0.72 -5.32
C LEU A 42 10.34 2.06 -5.45
N GLY A 43 11.30 2.09 -6.38
CA GLY A 43 11.87 3.34 -6.88
C GLY A 43 10.89 4.09 -7.79
N ALA A 44 11.27 5.31 -8.20
CA ALA A 44 10.43 6.16 -9.04
C ALA A 44 9.97 5.48 -10.34
N VAL A 45 10.85 4.70 -10.97
CA VAL A 45 10.56 3.94 -12.20
C VAL A 45 9.48 2.88 -11.96
N GLY A 46 9.57 2.13 -10.86
CA GLY A 46 8.59 1.11 -10.52
C GLY A 46 7.22 1.71 -10.20
N VAL A 47 7.19 2.86 -9.51
CA VAL A 47 5.95 3.61 -9.29
C VAL A 47 5.33 4.06 -10.61
N ALA A 48 6.14 4.65 -11.51
CA ALA A 48 5.65 5.11 -12.81
C ALA A 48 5.08 3.97 -13.67
N ALA A 49 5.71 2.79 -13.65
CA ALA A 49 5.21 1.60 -14.36
C ALA A 49 3.83 1.16 -13.84
N ILE A 50 3.64 1.12 -12.52
CA ILE A 50 2.34 0.75 -11.93
C ILE A 50 1.28 1.82 -12.22
N VAL A 51 1.63 3.11 -12.10
CA VAL A 51 0.71 4.21 -12.42
C VAL A 51 0.30 4.16 -13.90
N ALA A 52 1.22 3.89 -14.82
CA ALA A 52 0.90 3.75 -16.24
C ALA A 52 -0.03 2.55 -16.48
N ALA A 53 0.21 1.43 -15.82
CA ALA A 53 -0.60 0.22 -15.97
C ALA A 53 -2.02 0.36 -15.38
N VAL A 54 -2.15 1.00 -14.22
CA VAL A 54 -3.43 1.16 -13.52
C VAL A 54 -4.19 2.40 -13.99
N GLY A 55 -3.49 3.47 -14.36
CA GLY A 55 -4.08 4.76 -14.73
C GLY A 55 -4.61 4.84 -16.16
N LEU A 56 -4.12 3.98 -17.07
CA LEU A 56 -4.57 3.95 -18.46
C LEU A 56 -5.67 2.91 -18.74
N ALA A 57 -5.98 2.04 -17.77
CA ALA A 57 -6.92 0.95 -17.96
C ALA A 57 -8.05 1.00 -16.89
N PRO A 58 -9.33 1.03 -17.30
CA PRO A 58 -10.41 0.80 -16.36
C PRO A 58 -10.25 -0.58 -15.71
N VAL A 59 -10.28 -0.62 -14.37
CA VAL A 59 -10.11 -1.84 -13.55
C VAL A 59 -11.11 -2.94 -13.95
N THR A 60 -12.25 -2.56 -14.53
CA THR A 60 -13.32 -3.46 -14.96
C THR A 60 -13.21 -3.94 -16.41
N ALA A 61 -12.32 -3.40 -17.24
CA ALA A 61 -12.25 -3.74 -18.67
C ALA A 61 -10.85 -3.84 -19.30
N GLY A 62 -9.72 -3.59 -18.60
CA GLY A 62 -8.42 -3.48 -19.28
C GLY A 62 -7.17 -3.97 -18.54
N LEU A 63 -7.27 -4.44 -17.30
CA LEU A 63 -6.13 -5.10 -16.65
C LEU A 63 -6.07 -6.57 -17.06
N SER A 64 -5.80 -6.84 -18.33
CA SER A 64 -5.52 -8.21 -18.77
C SER A 64 -4.36 -8.79 -17.96
N THR A 65 -4.43 -10.08 -17.63
CA THR A 65 -3.37 -10.78 -16.86
C THR A 65 -1.98 -10.60 -17.48
N LEU A 66 -1.91 -10.39 -18.81
CA LEU A 66 -0.69 -10.11 -19.56
C LEU A 66 -0.07 -8.73 -19.23
N SER A 67 -0.87 -7.66 -19.13
CA SER A 67 -0.34 -6.32 -18.82
C SER A 67 0.10 -6.23 -17.36
N LEU A 68 -0.67 -6.83 -16.44
CA LEU A 68 -0.26 -6.98 -15.04
C LEU A 68 0.95 -7.90 -14.89
N GLY A 69 1.09 -8.92 -15.73
CA GLY A 69 2.25 -9.80 -15.77
C GLY A 69 3.53 -9.06 -16.11
N ALA A 70 3.53 -8.21 -17.15
CA ALA A 70 4.68 -7.40 -17.52
C ALA A 70 5.06 -6.38 -16.42
N VAL A 71 4.08 -5.80 -15.73
CA VAL A 71 4.35 -4.90 -14.60
C VAL A 71 4.92 -5.67 -13.42
N ALA A 72 4.39 -6.86 -13.14
CA ALA A 72 4.87 -7.72 -12.05
C ALA A 72 6.32 -8.17 -12.28
N THR A 73 6.71 -8.48 -13.51
CA THR A 73 8.10 -8.84 -13.84
C THR A 73 9.05 -7.66 -13.69
N VAL A 74 8.66 -6.46 -14.14
CA VAL A 74 9.49 -5.25 -14.06
C VAL A 74 9.62 -4.73 -12.63
N THR A 75 8.52 -4.73 -11.88
CA THR A 75 8.46 -4.11 -10.54
C THR A 75 8.73 -5.10 -9.40
N GLY A 76 8.68 -6.40 -9.70
CA GLY A 76 8.74 -7.48 -8.72
C GLY A 76 7.51 -7.56 -7.82
N VAL A 77 6.49 -6.74 -8.03
CA VAL A 77 5.24 -6.72 -7.26
C VAL A 77 4.30 -7.78 -7.80
N GLU A 78 3.67 -8.54 -6.90
CA GLU A 78 2.71 -9.56 -7.32
C GLU A 78 1.43 -8.93 -7.86
N ILE A 79 0.81 -9.60 -8.85
CA ILE A 79 -0.44 -9.15 -9.49
C ILE A 79 -1.52 -8.85 -8.44
N ILE A 80 -1.66 -9.73 -7.43
CA ILE A 80 -2.60 -9.53 -6.31
C ILE A 80 -2.28 -8.24 -5.56
N GLY A 81 -1.00 -7.96 -5.30
CA GLY A 81 -0.57 -6.70 -4.68
C GLY A 81 -0.92 -5.47 -5.50
N ILE A 82 -0.83 -5.54 -6.83
CA ILE A 82 -1.21 -4.45 -7.74
C ILE A 82 -2.72 -4.20 -7.70
N ILE A 83 -3.53 -5.26 -7.76
CA ILE A 83 -5.00 -5.17 -7.68
C ILE A 83 -5.43 -4.61 -6.31
N THR A 84 -4.82 -5.08 -5.23
CA THR A 84 -5.07 -4.57 -3.88
C THR A 84 -4.69 -3.10 -3.77
N ALA A 85 -3.55 -2.69 -4.33
CA ALA A 85 -3.13 -1.30 -4.34
C ALA A 85 -4.05 -0.39 -5.15
N ALA A 86 -4.55 -0.87 -6.30
CA ALA A 86 -5.56 -0.17 -7.07
C ALA A 86 -6.87 0.02 -6.25
N SER A 87 -7.28 -1.01 -5.50
CA SER A 87 -8.49 -0.98 -4.67
C SER A 87 -8.38 -0.06 -3.45
N LEU A 88 -7.23 -0.07 -2.76
CA LEU A 88 -6.98 0.76 -1.57
C LEU A 88 -6.59 2.20 -1.92
N GLY A 89 -6.21 2.45 -3.18
CA GLY A 89 -5.65 3.72 -3.64
C GLY A 89 -4.12 3.70 -3.57
N LEU A 90 -3.49 3.69 -4.75
CA LEU A 90 -2.03 3.65 -4.88
C LEU A 90 -1.34 4.81 -4.15
N SER A 91 -1.94 6.00 -4.21
CA SER A 91 -1.43 7.20 -3.51
C SER A 91 -1.39 7.04 -2.00
N LEU A 92 -2.41 6.41 -1.39
CA LEU A 92 -2.47 6.16 0.05
C LEU A 92 -1.35 5.19 0.46
N ILE A 93 -1.19 4.10 -0.29
CA ILE A 93 -0.16 3.10 -0.06
C ILE A 93 1.25 3.70 -0.16
N LEU A 94 1.52 4.46 -1.22
CA LEU A 94 2.81 5.10 -1.39
C LEU A 94 3.08 6.14 -0.30
N ALA A 95 2.06 6.91 0.09
CA ALA A 95 2.20 7.91 1.14
C ALA A 95 2.52 7.27 2.50
N ILE A 96 1.84 6.18 2.86
CA ILE A 96 2.07 5.54 4.16
C ILE A 96 3.44 4.87 4.22
N TYR A 97 3.87 4.14 3.19
CA TYR A 97 5.18 3.51 3.17
C TYR A 97 6.35 4.52 3.09
N LYS A 98 6.12 5.70 2.52
CA LYS A 98 7.12 6.78 2.53
C LYS A 98 7.18 7.52 3.86
N GLY A 99 6.04 7.78 4.50
CA GLY A 99 5.95 8.58 5.72
C GLY A 99 6.14 7.79 7.02
N TYR A 100 6.03 6.47 6.96
CA TYR A 100 6.07 5.59 8.12
C TYR A 100 7.06 4.44 7.92
N ASP A 101 7.70 4.03 9.01
CA ASP A 101 8.35 2.72 9.14
C ASP A 101 7.29 1.67 9.41
N VAL A 102 7.45 0.50 8.79
CA VAL A 102 6.49 -0.59 8.87
C VAL A 102 7.07 -1.77 9.62
N GLU A 103 6.32 -2.26 10.60
CA GLU A 103 6.62 -3.48 11.35
C GLU A 103 5.48 -4.49 11.14
N TYR A 104 5.86 -5.73 10.84
CA TYR A 104 4.92 -6.82 10.64
C TYR A 104 4.99 -7.74 11.86
N GLU A 105 3.93 -7.76 12.66
CA GLU A 105 3.88 -8.60 13.87
C GLU A 105 3.26 -9.98 13.57
N ALA A 106 3.73 -10.99 14.32
CA ALA A 106 3.09 -12.28 14.39
C ALA A 106 1.69 -12.12 15.02
N GLY A 107 0.64 -12.61 14.34
CA GLY A 107 -0.75 -12.40 14.76
C GLY A 107 -1.58 -11.49 13.86
N GLY A 108 -1.12 -11.21 12.65
CA GLY A 108 -1.97 -10.56 11.64
C GLY A 108 -1.94 -9.03 11.64
N LYS A 109 -1.13 -8.39 12.50
CA LYS A 109 -1.09 -6.93 12.64
C LYS A 109 0.02 -6.30 11.78
N VAL A 110 -0.21 -5.07 11.34
CA VAL A 110 0.79 -4.22 10.69
C VAL A 110 0.86 -2.90 11.46
N ILE A 111 2.04 -2.55 11.95
CA ILE A 111 2.26 -1.29 12.67
C ILE A 111 3.01 -0.34 11.76
N PHE A 112 2.47 0.87 11.60
CA PHE A 112 3.14 1.98 10.96
C PHE A 112 3.58 2.98 12.03
N LYS A 113 4.88 3.18 12.18
CA LYS A 113 5.48 4.21 13.07
C LYS A 113 5.92 5.39 12.22
N ARG A 114 5.51 6.60 12.56
CA ARG A 114 5.84 7.78 11.75
C ARG A 114 7.35 8.00 11.79
N LYS A 115 7.97 8.23 10.63
CA LYS A 115 9.39 8.58 10.56
C LYS A 115 9.58 9.96 11.19
N GLU A 116 10.41 10.06 12.22
CA GLU A 116 10.75 11.36 12.81
C GLU A 116 11.57 12.17 11.79
N GLY A 117 11.03 13.31 11.36
CA GLY A 117 11.71 14.25 10.45
C GLY A 117 10.98 14.65 9.16
N LYS A 118 9.69 14.31 8.97
CA LYS A 118 8.85 14.83 7.86
C LYS A 118 7.42 15.18 8.30
#